data_AF-A0AAC9TU76-F1
#
_entry.id   AF-A0AAC9TU76-F1
#
_cell.length_a   1.000
_cell.length_b   1.000
_cell.length_c   1.000
_cell.angle_alpha   90.00
_cell.angle_beta   90.00
_cell.angle_gamma   90.00
#
_symmetry.space_group_name_H-M   'P 1'
#
loop_
_entity.id
_entity.type
_entity.pdbx_description
1 polymer ?
#
loop_
_entity_poly.entity_id
_entity_poly.type
_entity_poly.pdbx_seq_one_letter_code
_entity_poly.pdbx_strand_id
1 'polypeptide(L)' 'MRKKEELKKSPKKLHWAFTAPEECINEMKDYARRYNMSLGEYIEAIHKRYLESIENKKL' A
#
# COMPACT_ATOMS: atom_id res chain seq x y z
N MET A 1 42.68 -1.69 -7.63
CA MET A 1 41.49 -0.86 -7.36
C MET A 1 40.33 -1.78 -7.02
N ARG A 2 39.87 -1.84 -5.76
CA ARG A 2 38.71 -2.65 -5.36
C ARG A 2 37.43 -1.93 -5.80
N LYS A 3 36.68 -2.56 -6.70
CA LYS A 3 35.34 -2.10 -7.13
C LYS A 3 34.46 -2.02 -5.88
N LYS A 4 33.94 -0.84 -5.57
CA LYS A 4 32.87 -0.66 -4.59
C LYS A 4 31.61 -1.29 -5.20
N GLU A 5 31.15 -2.40 -4.63
CA GLU A 5 29.83 -2.93 -4.91
C GLU A 5 28.81 -1.86 -4.55
N GLU A 6 28.08 -1.39 -5.55
CA GLU A 6 26.90 -0.56 -5.34
C GLU A 6 25.88 -1.42 -4.58
N LEU A 7 25.79 -1.23 -3.26
CA LEU A 7 24.70 -1.76 -2.48
C LEU A 7 23.40 -1.30 -3.16
N LYS A 8 22.70 -2.21 -3.83
CA LYS A 8 21.31 -2.02 -4.23
C LYS A 8 20.55 -1.65 -2.96
N LYS A 9 20.29 -0.36 -2.75
CA LYS A 9 19.50 0.12 -1.63
C LYS A 9 18.15 -0.57 -1.74
N SER A 10 17.91 -1.53 -0.85
CA SER A 10 16.60 -2.12 -0.70
C SER A 10 15.60 -1.00 -0.44
N PRO A 11 14.37 -1.09 -1.00
CA PRO A 11 13.35 -0.08 -0.77
C PRO A 11 13.18 0.13 0.74
N LYS A 12 13.27 1.38 1.20
CA LYS A 12 13.03 1.70 2.61
C LYS A 12 11.56 1.39 2.92
N LYS A 13 11.33 0.44 3.83
CA LYS A 13 10.00 0.17 4.37
C LYS A 13 9.66 1.28 5.36
N LEU A 14 8.48 1.87 5.20
CA LEU A 14 7.93 2.87 6.13
C LEU A 14 6.74 2.24 6.84
N HIS A 15 6.62 2.51 8.14
CA HIS A 15 5.46 2.12 8.94
C HIS A 15 4.53 3.32 9.07
N TRP A 16 3.24 3.09 8.78
CA TRP A 16 2.17 4.08 8.94
C TRP A 16 1.26 3.61 10.09
N ALA A 17 0.76 4.55 10.90
CA ALA A 17 -0.32 4.32 11.85
C ALA A 17 -1.43 5.39 11.68
N PHE A 18 -2.69 5.02 11.88
CA PHE A 18 -3.83 5.92 11.87
C PHE A 18 -4.92 5.47 12.83
N THR A 19 -5.84 6.37 13.15
CA THR A 19 -7.04 6.09 13.93
C THR A 19 -8.28 6.19 13.04
N ALA A 20 -9.23 5.29 13.26
CA ALA A 20 -10.51 5.26 12.57
C ALA A 20 -11.55 4.59 13.49
N PRO A 21 -12.87 4.79 13.25
CA PRO A 21 -13.90 4.03 13.94
C PRO A 21 -13.69 2.52 13.79
N GLU A 22 -13.99 1.77 14.84
CA GLU A 22 -13.76 0.33 14.88
C GLU A 22 -14.52 -0.40 13.75
N GLU A 23 -15.77 -0.02 13.52
CA GLU A 23 -16.62 -0.57 12.46
C GLU A 23 -15.95 -0.43 11.08
N CYS A 24 -15.39 0.74 10.78
CA CYS A 24 -14.66 0.97 9.54
C CYS A 24 -13.42 0.07 9.41
N ILE A 25 -12.66 -0.12 10.50
CA ILE A 25 -11.48 -0.99 10.48
C ILE A 25 -11.89 -2.45 10.26
N ASN A 26 -12.98 -2.89 10.89
CA ASN A 26 -13.49 -4.25 10.74
C ASN A 26 -14.00 -4.51 9.32
N GLU A 27 -14.74 -3.57 8.74
CA GLU A 27 -15.15 -3.65 7.33
C GLU A 27 -13.94 -3.74 6.39
N MET A 28 -12.93 -2.90 6.57
CA MET A 28 -11.72 -2.96 5.74
C MET A 28 -10.99 -4.30 5.86
N LYS A 29 -10.91 -4.87 7.07
CA LYS A 29 -10.34 -6.21 7.29
C LYS A 29 -11.16 -7.30 6.61
N ASP A 30 -12.48 -7.20 6.60
CA ASP A 30 -13.36 -8.15 5.92
C ASP A 30 -13.16 -8.10 4.41
N TYR A 31 -13.10 -6.91 3.82
CA TYR A 31 -12.78 -6.76 2.41
C TYR A 31 -11.40 -7.31 2.06
N ALA A 32 -10.37 -6.97 2.83
CA ALA A 32 -9.02 -7.49 2.63
C ALA A 32 -9.01 -9.03 2.62
N ARG A 33 -9.71 -9.67 3.57
CA ARG A 33 -9.86 -11.12 3.65
C ARG A 33 -10.53 -11.74 2.41
N ARG A 34 -11.56 -11.09 1.84
CA ARG A 34 -12.24 -11.58 0.63
C ARG A 34 -11.30 -11.68 -0.57
N TYR A 35 -10.26 -10.85 -0.63
CA TYR A 35 -9.24 -10.87 -1.67
C TYR A 35 -7.97 -11.62 -1.27
N ASN A 36 -7.97 -12.33 -0.13
CA ASN A 36 -6.80 -13.00 0.44
C ASN A 36 -5.60 -12.05 0.64
N MET A 37 -5.88 -10.82 1.06
CA MET A 37 -4.89 -9.76 1.30
C MET A 37 -4.80 -9.42 2.80
N SER A 38 -3.63 -8.93 3.23
CA SER A 38 -3.52 -8.18 4.47
C SER A 38 -4.20 -6.81 4.36
N LEU A 39 -4.54 -6.20 5.50
CA LEU A 39 -5.12 -4.85 5.52
C LEU A 39 -4.20 -3.81 4.84
N GLY A 40 -2.88 -3.94 5.01
CA GLY A 40 -1.89 -3.07 4.38
C GLY A 40 -1.90 -3.19 2.85
N GLU A 41 -1.86 -4.42 2.34
CA GLU A 41 -1.93 -4.69 0.89
C GLU A 41 -3.23 -4.18 0.27
N TYR A 42 -4.35 -4.34 1.00
CA TYR A 42 -5.65 -3.84 0.57
C TYR A 42 -5.68 -2.30 0.48
N ILE A 43 -5.12 -1.61 1.47
CA ILE A 43 -5.00 -0.14 1.47
C ILE A 43 -4.10 0.33 0.31
N GLU A 44 -2.97 -0.34 0.08
CA GLU A 44 -2.09 -0.03 -1.05
C GLU A 44 -2.79 -0.22 -2.40
N ALA A 45 -3.58 -1.28 -2.55
CA ALA A 45 -4.34 -1.55 -3.78
C ALA A 45 -5.39 -0.46 -4.04
N ILE A 46 -6.12 -0.02 -3.00
CA ILE A 46 -7.06 1.10 -3.10
C ILE A 46 -6.32 2.37 -3.52
N HIS A 47 -5.18 2.67 -2.89
CA HIS A 47 -4.40 3.86 -3.20
C HIS A 47 -3.94 3.90 -4.67
N LYS A 48 -3.41 2.78 -5.18
CA LYS A 48 -2.99 2.66 -6.60
C LYS A 48 -4.17 2.88 -7.55
N ARG A 49 -5.29 2.22 -7.30
CA ARG A 49 -6.50 2.34 -8.12
C ARG A 49 -7.07 3.77 -8.12
N TYR A 50 -6.97 4.48 -6.98
CA TYR A 50 -7.34 5.87 -6.89
C TYR A 50 -6.46 6.76 -7.77
N LEU A 51 -5.13 6.58 -7.73
CA LEU A 51 -4.20 7.31 -8.59
C LEU A 51 -4.49 7.06 -10.08
N GLU A 52 -4.65 5.79 -10.48
CA GLU A 52 -5.03 5.42 -11.85
C GLU A 52 -6.34 6.09 -12.28
N SER A 53 -7.34 6.18 -11.39
CA SER A 53 -8.62 6.82 -11.69
C SER A 53 -8.52 8.33 -11.90
N ILE A 54 -7.54 8.99 -11.29
CA ILE A 54 -7.27 10.42 -11.48
C ILE A 54 -6.48 10.65 -12.76
N GLU A 55 -5.47 9.82 -13.02
CA GLU A 55 -4.63 9.92 -14.23
C GLU A 55 -5.45 9.65 -15.49
N ASN A 56 -6.32 8.64 -15.49
CA ASN A 56 -7.19 8.34 -16.62
C ASN A 56 -8.28 9.41 -16.87
N LYS A 57 -8.58 10.28 -15.90
CA LYS A 57 -9.50 11.42 -16.07
C LYS A 57 -8.83 12.67 -16.68
N LYS A 58 -7.50 12.66 -16.83
CA LYS A 58 -6.73 13.76 -17.45
C LYS A 58 -6.50 13.56 -18.96
N LEU A 59 -7.05 12.50 -19.55
CA LEU A 59 -7.14 12.24 -20.99
C LEU A 59 -8.53 12.60 -21.50
#